data_AF-A0A7M2YY34-F1
#
_entry.id   AF-A0A7M2YY34-F1
#
_cell.length_a   1.000
_cell.length_b   1.000
_cell.length_c   1.000
_cell.angle_alpha   90.00
_cell.angle_beta   90.00
_cell.angle_gamma   90.00
#
_symmetry.space_group_name_H-M   'P 1'
#
loop_
_entity.id
_entity.type
_entity.pdbx_description
1 polymer ?
#
loop_
_entity_poly.entity_id
_entity_poly.type
_entity_poly.pdbx_seq_one_letter_code
_entity_poly.pdbx_strand_id
1 'polypeptide(L)'
;MAGKPGNWTYTVRRTVPNAARRRPLFESARALIGDEEPRGPALIVAQAAVEVAFETMIDFALQMRQVYEPLREWAVTVPVRSWSPDNDRARSLWNSLTGDTITDAPTWPDYKKGIKRRHDFAHWASPVSRDEAEAFVGAAEQLVEHMAQVMADTFPDPVEG
;
A
#
# COMPACT_ATOMS: atom_id res chain seq x y z
N MET A 1 -2.32 -49.71 -7.87
CA MET A 1 -2.80 -48.50 -8.57
C MET A 1 -2.07 -47.31 -7.96
N ALA A 2 -1.13 -46.70 -8.68
CA ALA A 2 -0.40 -45.52 -8.24
C ALA A 2 -1.00 -44.30 -8.96
N GLY A 3 -1.54 -43.34 -8.19
CA GLY A 3 -2.10 -42.10 -8.71
C GLY A 3 -0.99 -41.19 -9.25
N LYS A 4 -1.19 -40.64 -10.45
CA LYS A 4 -0.28 -39.65 -11.05
C LYS A 4 -0.36 -38.33 -10.26
N PRO A 5 0.75 -37.62 -10.02
CA PRO A 5 0.72 -36.29 -9.43
C PRO A 5 0.08 -35.30 -10.42
N GLY A 6 -0.93 -34.57 -9.94
CA GLY A 6 -1.64 -33.55 -10.70
C GLY A 6 -0.71 -32.39 -11.07
N ASN A 7 -0.69 -32.08 -12.36
CA ASN A 7 0.04 -30.95 -12.92
C ASN A 7 -0.74 -29.66 -12.65
N TRP A 8 -0.52 -29.03 -11.50
CA TRP A 8 -1.12 -27.73 -11.18
C TRP A 8 -0.30 -26.62 -11.84
N THR A 9 -0.58 -26.34 -13.11
CA THR A 9 -0.11 -25.10 -13.74
C THR A 9 -0.91 -23.93 -13.16
N TYR A 10 -0.36 -23.27 -12.15
CA TYR A 10 -0.86 -21.97 -11.69
C TYR A 10 -0.53 -20.92 -12.74
N THR A 11 -1.55 -20.42 -13.44
CA THR A 11 -1.40 -19.25 -14.32
C THR A 11 -1.26 -18.01 -13.43
N VAL A 12 -0.01 -17.59 -13.17
CA VAL A 12 0.29 -16.34 -12.47
C VAL A 12 -0.14 -15.18 -13.39
N ARG A 13 -1.13 -14.38 -12.96
CA ARG A 13 -1.40 -13.09 -13.60
C ARG A 13 -0.24 -12.14 -13.24
N ARG A 14 0.61 -11.82 -14.22
CA ARG A 14 1.81 -10.98 -14.04
C ARG A 14 1.55 -9.49 -14.02
N THR A 15 0.30 -9.05 -14.15
CA THR A 15 0.00 -7.61 -14.18
C THR A 15 0.23 -6.98 -12.82
N VAL A 16 1.18 -6.05 -12.75
CA VAL A 16 1.46 -5.23 -11.55
C VAL A 16 0.16 -4.61 -11.02
N PRO A 17 -0.10 -4.67 -9.69
CA PRO A 17 -1.28 -4.05 -9.11
C PRO A 17 -1.33 -2.55 -9.39
N ASN A 18 -2.22 -2.14 -10.31
CA ASN A 18 -2.32 -0.77 -10.79
C ASN A 18 -2.86 0.19 -9.70
N ALA A 19 -2.22 1.34 -9.53
CA ALA A 19 -2.70 2.48 -8.75
C ALA A 19 -4.18 2.84 -9.03
N ALA A 20 -4.65 2.64 -10.27
CA ALA A 20 -6.03 2.86 -10.70
C ALA A 20 -7.08 2.14 -9.84
N ARG A 21 -6.76 0.99 -9.22
CA ARG A 21 -7.70 0.30 -8.32
C ARG A 21 -7.94 1.04 -7.01
N ARG A 22 -7.05 1.95 -6.62
CA ARG A 22 -7.13 2.73 -5.36
C ARG A 22 -7.71 4.12 -5.57
N ARG A 23 -7.87 4.55 -6.83
CA ARG A 23 -8.46 5.84 -7.20
C ARG A 23 -9.80 6.15 -6.49
N PRO A 24 -10.75 5.20 -6.34
CA PRO A 24 -12.00 5.48 -5.62
C PRO A 24 -11.81 5.87 -4.14
N LEU A 25 -10.79 5.34 -3.46
CA LEU A 25 -10.53 5.69 -2.06
C LEU A 25 -9.92 7.09 -1.95
N PHE A 26 -9.00 7.47 -2.84
CA PHE A 26 -8.47 8.83 -2.86
C PHE A 26 -9.51 9.87 -3.30
N GLU A 27 -10.40 9.54 -4.25
CA GLU A 27 -11.56 10.37 -4.60
C GLU A 27 -12.49 10.55 -3.40
N SER A 28 -12.75 9.47 -2.65
CA SER A 28 -13.55 9.53 -1.43
C SER A 28 -12.88 10.38 -0.35
N ALA A 29 -11.57 10.23 -0.16
CA ALA A 29 -10.80 11.04 0.78
C ALA A 29 -10.86 12.53 0.43
N ARG A 30 -10.74 12.88 -0.86
CA ARG A 30 -10.88 14.26 -1.34
C ARG A 30 -12.27 14.82 -1.09
N ALA A 31 -13.32 14.03 -1.36
CA ALA A 31 -14.70 14.45 -1.11
C ALA A 31 -14.95 14.78 0.37
N LEU A 32 -14.27 14.08 1.29
CA LEU A 32 -14.36 14.30 2.73
C LEU A 32 -13.63 15.55 3.24
N ILE A 33 -12.79 16.21 2.43
CA ILE A 33 -12.11 17.44 2.84
C ILE A 33 -13.13 18.58 2.99
N GLY A 34 -14.12 18.66 2.09
CA GLY A 34 -15.29 19.55 2.18
C GLY A 34 -15.01 21.03 2.47
N ASP A 35 -16.06 21.86 2.47
CA ASP A 35 -15.98 23.24 2.95
C ASP A 35 -16.17 23.33 4.48
N GLU A 36 -16.73 22.29 5.10
CA GLU A 36 -17.03 22.22 6.54
C GLU A 36 -16.16 21.19 7.27
N GLU A 37 -16.00 21.37 8.58
CA GLU A 37 -15.40 20.37 9.48
C GLU A 37 -16.41 19.25 9.84
N PRO A 38 -15.97 18.04 10.24
CA PRO A 38 -14.59 17.61 10.48
C PRO A 38 -13.89 17.06 9.23
N ARG A 39 -12.62 17.44 9.03
CA ARG A 39 -11.79 16.97 7.90
C ARG A 39 -10.92 15.77 8.21
N GLY A 40 -10.76 15.43 9.49
CA GLY A 40 -10.02 14.26 9.94
C GLY A 40 -10.42 12.91 9.29
N PRO A 41 -11.70 12.66 8.93
CA PRO A 41 -12.08 11.45 8.20
C PRO A 41 -11.36 11.29 6.86
N ALA A 42 -11.01 12.38 6.16
CA ALA A 42 -10.25 12.33 4.91
C ALA A 42 -8.89 11.65 5.11
N LEU A 43 -8.21 11.93 6.22
CA LEU A 43 -6.91 11.32 6.55
C LEU A 43 -7.07 9.82 6.84
N ILE A 44 -8.18 9.39 7.45
CA ILE A 44 -8.43 7.97 7.71
C ILE A 44 -8.61 7.22 6.39
N VAL A 45 -9.41 7.76 5.47
CA VAL A 45 -9.68 7.12 4.17
C VAL A 45 -8.43 7.10 3.28
N ALA A 46 -7.65 8.18 3.25
CA ALA A 46 -6.38 8.22 2.52
C ALA A 46 -5.37 7.19 3.07
N GLN A 47 -5.28 7.06 4.41
CA GLN A 47 -4.41 6.04 5.00
C GLN A 47 -4.87 4.62 4.66
N ALA A 48 -6.17 4.35 4.67
CA ALA A 48 -6.70 3.04 4.27
C ALA A 48 -6.35 2.72 2.81
N ALA A 49 -6.37 3.72 1.91
CA ALA A 49 -5.94 3.55 0.52
C ALA A 49 -4.47 3.10 0.42
N VAL A 50 -3.59 3.71 1.22
CA VAL A 50 -2.17 3.35 1.27
C VAL A 50 -1.98 1.93 1.82
N GLU A 51 -2.65 1.58 2.91
CA GLU A 51 -2.51 0.26 3.54
C GLU A 51 -2.97 -0.87 2.61
N VAL A 52 -4.12 -0.71 1.96
CA VAL A 52 -4.63 -1.66 0.97
C VAL A 52 -3.69 -1.75 -0.24
N ALA A 53 -3.13 -0.62 -0.69
CA ALA A 53 -2.16 -0.62 -1.78
C ALA A 53 -0.91 -1.42 -1.42
N PHE A 54 -0.35 -1.15 -0.24
CA PHE A 54 0.88 -1.76 0.25
C PHE A 54 0.72 -3.27 0.47
N GLU A 55 -0.38 -3.70 1.11
CA GLU A 55 -0.73 -5.11 1.26
C GLU A 55 -0.79 -5.83 -0.10
N THR A 56 -1.53 -5.26 -1.04
CA THR A 56 -1.72 -5.86 -2.37
C THR A 56 -0.39 -5.99 -3.13
N MET A 57 0.49 -4.99 -3.01
CA MET A 57 1.78 -5.01 -3.70
C MET A 57 2.77 -5.97 -3.05
N ILE A 58 2.77 -6.08 -1.71
CA ILE A 58 3.55 -7.11 -1.00
C ILE A 58 3.06 -8.50 -1.40
N ASP A 59 1.76 -8.73 -1.43
CA ASP A 59 1.19 -10.02 -1.84
C ASP A 59 1.57 -10.41 -3.28
N PHE A 60 1.57 -9.43 -4.19
CA PHE A 60 2.07 -9.62 -5.55
C PHE A 60 3.58 -9.89 -5.58
N ALA A 61 4.39 -9.15 -4.82
CA ALA A 61 5.84 -9.34 -4.78
C ALA A 61 6.20 -10.74 -4.25
N LEU A 62 5.49 -11.24 -3.22
CA LEU A 62 5.64 -12.61 -2.72
C LEU A 62 5.32 -13.64 -3.82
N GLN A 63 4.24 -13.41 -4.58
CA GLN A 63 3.87 -14.26 -5.70
C GLN A 63 4.96 -14.27 -6.80
N MET A 64 5.49 -13.11 -7.16
CA MET A 64 6.54 -12.97 -8.19
C MET A 64 7.88 -13.60 -7.77
N ARG A 65 8.16 -13.60 -6.46
CA ARG A 65 9.31 -14.31 -5.88
C ARG A 65 9.05 -15.80 -5.67
N GLN A 66 7.90 -16.31 -6.12
CA GLN A 66 7.51 -17.73 -6.03
C GLN A 66 7.54 -18.28 -4.59
N VAL A 67 7.17 -17.45 -3.62
CA VAL A 67 7.03 -17.90 -2.23
C VAL A 67 5.93 -18.96 -2.16
N TYR A 68 6.22 -20.07 -1.49
CA TYR A 68 5.28 -21.18 -1.32
C TYR A 68 3.95 -20.72 -0.73
N GLU A 69 2.83 -21.08 -1.35
CA GLU A 69 1.51 -20.47 -1.10
C GLU A 69 1.10 -20.47 0.38
N PRO A 70 1.22 -21.57 1.15
CA PRO A 70 0.93 -21.54 2.59
C PRO A 70 1.80 -20.56 3.39
N LEU A 71 3.05 -20.33 2.97
CA LEU A 71 3.92 -19.32 3.61
C LEU A 71 3.53 -17.91 3.20
N ARG A 72 3.10 -17.71 1.95
CA ARG A 72 2.57 -16.42 1.48
C ARG A 72 1.27 -16.05 2.21
N GLU A 73 0.31 -16.97 2.29
CA GLU A 73 -0.93 -16.78 3.06
C GLU A 73 -0.63 -16.45 4.51
N TRP A 74 0.29 -17.20 5.15
CA TRP A 74 0.72 -16.92 6.52
C TRP A 74 1.38 -15.53 6.65
N ALA A 75 2.26 -15.17 5.73
CA ALA A 75 2.98 -13.90 5.74
C ALA A 75 2.04 -12.69 5.59
N VAL A 76 0.95 -12.85 4.84
CA VAL A 76 -0.06 -11.79 4.65
C VAL A 76 -1.04 -11.72 5.83
N THR A 77 -1.31 -12.83 6.53
CA THR A 77 -2.39 -12.87 7.53
C THR A 77 -1.95 -12.77 8.99
N VAL A 78 -0.70 -13.13 9.32
CA VAL A 78 -0.30 -13.37 10.72
C VAL A 78 0.76 -12.40 11.29
N PRO A 79 1.90 -12.11 10.60
CA PRO A 79 3.00 -11.37 11.24
C PRO A 79 2.84 -9.84 11.22
N VAL A 80 2.00 -9.30 10.33
CA VAL A 80 1.86 -7.86 10.10
C VAL A 80 0.54 -7.35 10.70
N ARG A 81 0.63 -6.70 11.87
CA ARG A 81 -0.53 -6.11 12.57
C ARG A 81 -1.12 -4.89 11.84
N SER A 82 -0.35 -4.27 10.95
CA SER A 82 -0.74 -3.12 10.16
C SER A 82 0.10 -3.06 8.89
N TRP A 83 -0.57 -2.93 7.75
CA TRP A 83 0.04 -2.72 6.44
C TRP A 83 0.45 -1.26 6.19
N SER A 84 0.60 -0.47 7.24
CA SER A 84 1.16 0.88 7.11
C SER A 84 2.63 0.79 6.70
N PRO A 85 3.08 1.54 5.69
CA PRO A 85 4.50 1.71 5.38
C PRO A 85 5.33 2.23 6.56
N ASP A 86 4.69 2.87 7.54
CA ASP A 86 5.35 3.33 8.77
C ASP A 86 5.63 2.18 9.76
N ASN A 87 5.01 1.02 9.57
CA ASN A 87 5.28 -0.18 10.35
C ASN A 87 6.63 -0.81 9.94
N ASP A 88 7.54 -0.94 10.91
CA ASP A 88 8.89 -1.48 10.66
C ASP A 88 8.89 -2.86 10.01
N ARG A 89 7.95 -3.74 10.37
CA ARG A 89 7.87 -5.10 9.80
C ARG A 89 7.39 -5.07 8.37
N ALA A 90 6.33 -4.31 8.09
CA ALA A 90 5.81 -4.17 6.73
C ALA A 90 6.86 -3.52 5.82
N ARG A 91 7.55 -2.49 6.31
CA ARG A 91 8.65 -1.81 5.58
C ARG A 91 9.86 -2.70 5.35
N SER A 92 10.25 -3.50 6.34
CA SER A 92 11.35 -4.47 6.19
C SER A 92 11.03 -5.54 5.15
N LEU A 93 9.79 -6.04 5.15
CA LEU A 93 9.32 -6.99 4.14
C LEU A 93 9.32 -6.37 2.74
N TRP A 94 8.80 -5.16 2.58
CA TRP A 94 8.86 -4.41 1.33
C TRP A 94 10.30 -4.31 0.80
N ASN A 95 11.21 -3.76 1.60
CA ASN A 95 12.62 -3.60 1.21
C ASN A 95 13.24 -4.95 0.83
N SER A 96 12.97 -6.02 1.58
CA SER A 96 13.49 -7.35 1.25
C SER A 96 12.98 -7.91 -0.08
N LEU A 97 11.77 -7.53 -0.50
CA LEU A 97 11.14 -8.02 -1.73
C LEU A 97 11.50 -7.17 -2.96
N THR A 98 11.63 -5.86 -2.79
CA THR A 98 11.79 -4.89 -3.87
C THR A 98 13.17 -4.25 -3.95
N GLY A 99 13.93 -4.24 -2.85
CA GLY A 99 15.17 -3.46 -2.70
C GLY A 99 14.94 -1.97 -2.48
N ASP A 100 13.68 -1.50 -2.47
CA ASP A 100 13.34 -0.09 -2.27
C ASP A 100 13.30 0.25 -0.77
N THR A 101 13.92 1.39 -0.45
CA THR A 101 13.80 2.02 0.87
C THR A 101 12.74 3.10 0.80
N ILE A 102 11.48 2.70 1.05
CA ILE A 102 10.31 3.57 0.89
C ILE A 102 10.37 4.91 1.65
N THR A 103 11.18 4.99 2.71
CA THR A 103 11.40 6.21 3.49
C THR A 103 12.22 7.26 2.76
N ASP A 104 12.91 6.87 1.69
CA ASP A 104 13.72 7.76 0.86
C ASP A 104 12.86 8.44 -0.23
N ALA A 105 11.59 8.03 -0.37
CA ALA A 105 10.64 8.71 -1.24
C ALA A 105 10.53 10.20 -0.84
N PRO A 106 10.58 11.15 -1.80
CA PRO A 106 10.52 12.58 -1.51
C PRO A 106 9.28 13.01 -0.70
N THR A 107 8.19 12.25 -0.81
CA THR A 107 6.90 12.50 -0.15
C THR A 107 6.82 11.94 1.27
N TRP A 108 7.78 11.12 1.69
CA TRP A 108 7.80 10.46 2.98
C TRP A 108 7.66 11.42 4.18
N PRO A 109 8.35 12.58 4.23
CA PRO A 109 8.22 13.50 5.35
C PRO A 109 6.79 14.02 5.55
N ASP A 110 6.09 14.35 4.46
CA ASP A 110 4.73 14.88 4.52
C ASP A 110 3.71 13.79 4.81
N TYR A 111 3.91 12.59 4.25
CA TYR A 111 3.15 11.40 4.63
C TYR A 111 3.26 11.14 6.15
N LYS A 112 4.48 11.13 6.71
CA LYS A 112 4.70 10.91 8.15
C LYS A 112 4.04 11.98 9.03
N LYS A 113 4.07 13.26 8.63
CA LYS A 113 3.36 14.31 9.35
C LYS A 113 1.84 14.06 9.36
N GLY A 114 1.27 13.62 8.25
CA GLY A 114 -0.15 13.32 8.19
C GLY A 114 -0.55 12.04 8.93
N ILE A 115 0.30 11.02 9.02
CA ILE A 115 0.11 9.87 9.93
C ILE A 115 -0.05 10.35 11.37
N LYS A 116 0.83 11.26 11.81
CA LYS A 116 0.73 11.83 13.16
C LYS A 116 -0.60 12.56 13.35
N ARG A 117 -1.02 13.39 12.40
CA ARG A 117 -2.31 14.10 12.47
C ARG A 117 -3.50 13.15 12.49
N ARG A 118 -3.46 12.09 11.67
CA ARG A 118 -4.49 11.04 11.64
C ARG A 118 -4.61 10.36 13.01
N HIS A 119 -3.47 10.07 13.64
CA HIS A 119 -3.44 9.54 15.00
C HIS A 119 -4.06 10.54 16.01
N ASP A 120 -3.64 11.81 15.97
CA ASP A 120 -4.16 12.84 16.87
C ASP A 120 -5.67 13.08 16.70
N PHE A 121 -6.17 13.02 15.47
CA PHE A 121 -7.61 13.07 15.18
C PHE A 121 -8.33 11.83 15.69
N ALA A 122 -7.84 10.63 15.37
CA ALA A 122 -8.52 9.38 15.74
C ALA A 122 -8.61 9.17 17.26
N HIS A 123 -7.63 9.67 18.02
CA HIS A 123 -7.60 9.52 19.47
C HIS A 123 -8.21 10.70 20.23
N TRP A 124 -8.11 11.92 19.69
CA TRP A 124 -8.46 13.14 20.43
C TRP A 124 -9.43 14.07 19.70
N ALA A 125 -9.95 13.67 18.53
CA ALA A 125 -10.76 14.52 17.65
C ALA A 125 -10.09 15.87 17.35
N SER A 126 -8.75 15.91 17.31
CA SER A 126 -7.99 17.12 17.04
C SER A 126 -8.39 17.71 15.68
N PRO A 127 -8.62 19.04 15.58
CA PRO A 127 -9.02 19.66 14.32
C PRO A 127 -7.94 19.50 13.26
N VAL A 128 -8.37 19.40 12.00
CA VAL A 128 -7.47 19.24 10.84
C VAL A 128 -7.86 20.29 9.81
N SER A 129 -6.95 21.19 9.48
CA SER A 129 -7.23 22.21 8.47
C SER A 129 -7.35 21.59 7.06
N ARG A 130 -7.99 22.32 6.14
CA ARG A 130 -8.07 21.94 4.72
C ARG A 130 -6.68 21.66 4.14
N ASP A 131 -5.75 22.60 4.29
CA ASP A 131 -4.39 22.48 3.75
C ASP A 131 -3.67 21.23 4.29
N GLU A 132 -3.86 20.90 5.57
CA GLU A 132 -3.28 19.70 6.18
C GLU A 132 -3.90 18.41 5.64
N ALA A 133 -5.21 18.41 5.39
CA ALA A 133 -5.90 17.28 4.79
C ALA A 133 -5.48 17.08 3.33
N GLU A 134 -5.44 18.15 2.55
CA GLU A 134 -4.99 18.13 1.15
C GLU A 134 -3.54 17.68 1.03
N ALA A 135 -2.65 18.21 1.87
CA ALA A 135 -1.24 17.82 1.89
C ALA A 135 -1.06 16.33 2.20
N PHE A 136 -1.81 15.79 3.18
CA PHE A 136 -1.71 14.36 3.49
C PHE A 136 -2.29 13.48 2.38
N VAL A 137 -3.47 13.82 1.84
CA VAL A 137 -4.09 13.07 0.74
C VAL A 137 -3.16 13.05 -0.48
N GLY A 138 -2.57 14.19 -0.83
CA GLY A 138 -1.62 14.30 -1.92
C GLY A 138 -0.33 13.49 -1.69
N ALA A 139 0.25 13.58 -0.48
CA ALA A 139 1.43 12.79 -0.13
C ALA A 139 1.16 11.27 -0.13
N ALA A 140 -0.01 10.86 0.36
CA ALA A 140 -0.45 9.47 0.38
C ALA A 140 -0.64 8.90 -1.04
N GLU A 141 -1.25 9.67 -1.95
CA GLU A 141 -1.41 9.26 -3.34
C GLU A 141 -0.07 9.13 -4.06
N GLN A 142 0.80 10.14 -3.95
CA GLN A 142 2.14 10.10 -4.54
C GLN A 142 3.00 8.97 -3.97
N LEU A 143 2.81 8.62 -2.69
CA LEU A 143 3.49 7.47 -2.09
C LEU A 143 3.02 6.14 -2.73
N VAL A 144 1.73 6.01 -3.03
CA VAL A 144 1.19 4.83 -3.76
C VAL A 144 1.71 4.79 -5.19
N GLU A 145 1.87 5.94 -5.85
CA GLU A 145 2.49 6.04 -7.18
C GLU A 145 3.95 5.60 -7.16
N HIS A 146 4.73 6.06 -6.17
CA HIS A 146 6.11 5.60 -5.94
C HIS A 146 6.16 4.07 -5.80
N MET A 147 5.32 3.49 -4.95
CA MET A 147 5.26 2.03 -4.78
C MET A 147 4.92 1.33 -6.10
N ALA A 148 3.98 1.85 -6.87
CA ALA A 148 3.61 1.27 -8.16
C ALA A 148 4.77 1.29 -9.16
N GLN A 149 5.53 2.39 -9.18
CA GLN A 149 6.73 2.53 -10.02
C GLN A 149 7.80 1.52 -9.62
N VAL A 150 8.11 1.41 -8.32
CA VAL A 150 9.06 0.40 -7.80
C VAL A 150 8.66 -1.01 -8.21
N MET A 151 7.37 -1.34 -8.13
CA MET A 151 6.87 -2.65 -8.54
C MET A 151 7.05 -2.90 -10.04
N ALA A 152 6.81 -1.90 -10.88
CA ALA A 152 7.03 -1.99 -12.32
C ALA A 152 8.52 -2.18 -12.67
N ASP A 153 9.41 -1.48 -11.97
CA ASP A 153 10.85 -1.57 -12.19
C ASP A 153 11.44 -2.89 -11.68
N THR A 154 10.92 -3.41 -10.56
CA THR A 154 11.40 -4.65 -9.93
C THR A 154 10.86 -5.90 -10.63
N PHE A 155 9.60 -5.86 -11.09
CA PHE A 155 8.90 -6.98 -11.69
C PHE A 155 8.34 -6.59 -13.06
N PRO A 156 9.21 -6.31 -14.05
CA PRO A 156 8.76 -5.95 -15.38
C PRO A 156 7.94 -7.08 -16.01
N ASP A 157 6.93 -6.71 -16.79
CA ASP A 157 6.22 -7.67 -17.63
C ASP A 157 7.23 -8.41 -18.53
N PRO A 158 7.06 -9.72 -18.78
CA PRO A 158 7.92 -10.42 -19.71
C PRO A 158 7.85 -9.72 -21.07
N VAL A 159 9.01 -9.33 -21.60
CA VAL A 159 9.11 -8.90 -23.00
C VAL A 159 8.65 -10.08 -23.85
N GLU A 160 7.55 -9.92 -24.57
CA GLU A 160 7.14 -10.89 -25.59
C GLU A 160 8.29 -10.97 -26.62
N GLY A 161 9.04 -12.08 -26.59
CA GLY A 161 10.12 -12.39 -27.52
C GLY A 161 9.66 -13.36 -28.59
#